data_AF-A0A969Q567-F1
#
_entry.id   AF-A0A969Q567-F1
#
_cell.length_a   1.000
_cell.length_b   1.000
_cell.length_c   1.000
_cell.angle_alpha   90.00
_cell.angle_beta   90.00
_cell.angle_gamma   90.00
#
_symmetry.space_group_name_H-M   'P 1'
#
loop_
_entity.id
_entity.type
_entity.pdbx_description
1 polymer ?
#
loop_
_entity_poly.entity_id
_entity_poly.type
_entity_poly.pdbx_seq_one_letter_code
_entity_poly.pdbx_strand_id
1 'polypeptide(L)' 'MNDNKEMIHFNLDLSPELNDTLEQMAKKIGGNKTDVLRQAIALMQIVVTAKEQGRKFGIAEVDQPLATEILIP' A
#
# COMPACT_ATOMS: atom_id res chain seq x y z
N MET A 1 10.71 -9.17 -29.75
CA MET A 1 10.90 -7.74 -29.45
C MET A 1 11.13 -7.65 -27.96
N ASN A 2 12.24 -7.07 -27.53
CA ASN A 2 12.63 -7.09 -26.12
C ASN A 2 11.70 -6.17 -25.32
N ASP A 3 10.71 -6.74 -24.65
CA ASP A 3 9.89 -6.07 -23.63
C ASP A 3 10.71 -5.81 -22.36
N ASN A 4 11.86 -5.14 -22.49
CA ASN A 4 12.47 -4.45 -21.37
C ASN A 4 11.54 -3.27 -21.06
N LYS A 5 10.50 -3.53 -20.26
CA LYS A 5 9.71 -2.49 -19.60
C LYS A 5 10.71 -1.55 -18.94
N GLU A 6 10.88 -0.36 -19.50
CA GLU A 6 11.80 0.64 -18.96
C GLU A 6 11.45 0.86 -17.50
N MET A 7 12.37 0.49 -16.61
CA MET A 7 12.20 0.69 -15.18
C MET A 7 12.58 2.14 -14.86
N ILE A 8 11.62 2.90 -14.34
CA ILE A 8 11.87 4.25 -13.84
C ILE A 8 12.45 4.12 -12.43
N HIS A 9 13.65 4.66 -12.23
CA HIS A 9 14.25 4.80 -10.91
C HIS A 9 13.66 6.01 -10.20
N PHE A 10 13.12 5.77 -9.00
CA PHE A 10 12.55 6.81 -8.15
C PHE A 10 13.40 6.95 -6.89
N ASN A 11 13.91 8.15 -6.66
CA ASN A 11 14.64 8.48 -5.44
C ASN A 11 13.69 9.16 -4.46
N LEU A 12 13.78 8.78 -3.19
CA LEU A 12 12.90 9.25 -2.14
C LEU A 12 13.72 9.61 -0.90
N ASP A 13 13.56 10.84 -0.43
CA ASP A 13 14.08 11.24 0.87
C ASP A 13 13.13 10.76 1.97
N LEU A 14 13.67 10.02 2.94
CA LEU A 14 12.92 9.39 4.02
C LEU A 14 13.51 9.79 5.36
N SER A 15 12.64 9.98 6.36
CA SER A 15 13.11 10.06 7.74
C SER A 15 13.70 8.71 8.17
N PRO A 16 14.64 8.69 9.14
CA PRO A 16 15.19 7.44 9.66
C PRO A 16 14.11 6.48 10.16
N GLU A 17 13.10 7.00 10.87
CA GLU A 17 12.00 6.21 11.44
C GLU A 17 11.15 5.54 10.36
N LEU A 18 10.91 6.24 9.25
CA LEU A 18 10.15 5.70 8.13
C LEU A 18 10.96 4.63 7.38
N ASN A 19 12.26 4.86 7.17
CA ASN A 19 13.13 3.84 6.59
C ASN A 19 13.17 2.56 7.44
N ASP A 20 13.25 2.69 8.77
CA ASP A 20 13.21 1.54 9.68
C ASP A 20 11.88 0.81 9.64
N THR A 21 10.78 1.54 9.53
CA THR A 21 9.44 0.96 9.36
C THR A 21 9.35 0.14 8.06
N LEU A 22 9.86 0.67 6.93
CA LEU A 22 9.93 -0.05 5.67
C LEU A 22 10.78 -1.32 5.77
N GLU A 23 11.92 -1.23 6.45
CA GLU A 23 12.82 -2.36 6.67
C GLU A 23 12.16 -3.48 7.49
N GLN A 24 11.44 -3.11 8.55
CA GLN A 24 10.69 -4.08 9.37
C GLN A 24 9.54 -4.73 8.59
N MET A 25 8.81 -3.97 7.79
CA MET A 25 7.75 -4.52 6.93
C MET A 25 8.33 -5.47 5.88
N ALA A 26 9.44 -5.10 5.25
CA ALA A 26 10.12 -5.94 4.26
C ALA A 26 10.49 -7.31 4.85
N LYS A 27 11.03 -7.33 6.08
CA LYS A 27 11.32 -8.58 6.81
C LYS A 27 10.07 -9.43 7.06
N LYS A 28 8.96 -8.82 7.46
CA LYS A 28 7.70 -9.53 7.74
C LYS A 28 7.10 -10.19 6.48
N ILE A 29 7.22 -9.54 5.33
CA ILE A 29 6.70 -10.07 4.06
C ILE A 29 7.72 -10.96 3.32
N GLY A 30 8.94 -11.12 3.84
CA GLY A 30 10.02 -11.87 3.19
C GLY A 30 10.56 -11.23 1.91
N GLY A 31 10.47 -9.90 1.79
CA GLY A 31 10.84 -9.14 0.60
C GLY A 31 11.81 -7.99 0.90
N ASN A 32 11.83 -6.98 0.01
CA ASN A 32 12.62 -5.76 0.18
C ASN A 32 11.73 -4.51 0.32
N LYS A 33 12.35 -3.36 0.61
CA LYS A 33 11.64 -2.08 0.77
C LYS A 33 10.88 -1.64 -0.49
N THR A 34 11.40 -1.95 -1.67
CA THR A 34 10.70 -1.66 -2.94
C THR A 34 9.42 -2.48 -3.07
N ASP A 35 9.41 -3.74 -2.61
CA ASP A 35 8.20 -4.58 -2.62
C ASP A 35 7.14 -4.02 -1.67
N VAL A 36 7.55 -3.58 -0.48
CA VAL A 36 6.67 -2.89 0.47
C VAL A 36 6.06 -1.62 -0.17
N LEU A 37 6.88 -0.78 -0.81
CA LEU A 37 6.40 0.43 -1.48
C LEU A 37 5.44 0.12 -2.62
N ARG A 38 5.72 -0.89 -3.45
CA ARG A 38 4.80 -1.32 -4.52
C ARG A 38 3.46 -1.78 -3.97
N GLN A 39 3.46 -2.58 -2.91
CA GLN A 39 2.22 -3.03 -2.26
C GLN A 39 1.45 -1.87 -1.63
N ALA A 40 2.14 -0.92 -1.00
CA ALA A 40 1.53 0.28 -0.44
C ALA A 40 0.85 1.15 -1.52
N ILE A 41 1.50 1.32 -2.69
CA ILE A 41 0.91 2.03 -3.83
C ILE A 41 -0.34 1.31 -4.36
N ALA A 42 -0.27 -0.01 -4.50
CA ALA A 42 -1.43 -0.80 -4.94
C ALA A 42 -2.61 -0.68 -3.96
N LEU A 43 -2.32 -0.72 -2.65
CA LEU A 43 -3.34 -0.50 -1.62
C LEU A 43 -3.95 0.90 -1.72
N MET A 44 -3.12 1.93 -1.93
CA MET A 44 -3.58 3.30 -2.11
C MET A 44 -4.48 3.44 -3.35
N GLN A 45 -4.15 2.78 -4.46
CA GLN A 45 -5.00 2.77 -5.66
C GLN A 45 -6.39 2.21 -5.35
N ILE A 46 -6.47 1.08 -4.62
CA ILE A 46 -7.74 0.47 -4.22
C ILE A 46 -8.56 1.44 -3.37
N VAL A 47 -7.92 2.12 -2.40
CA VAL A 47 -8.57 3.13 -1.54
C VAL A 47 -9.13 4.28 -2.36
N VAL A 48 -8.34 4.83 -3.28
CA VAL A 48 -8.76 5.94 -4.15
C VAL A 48 -9.94 5.54 -5.03
N THR A 49 -9.87 4.38 -5.69
CA THR A 49 -10.96 3.87 -6.53
C THR A 49 -12.23 3.59 -5.74
N ALA A 50 -12.11 3.03 -4.53
CA ALA A 50 -13.27 2.82 -3.66
C ALA A 50 -13.97 4.15 -3.31
N LYS A 51 -13.18 5.18 -2.96
CA LYS A 51 -13.69 6.52 -2.66
C LYS A 51 -14.40 7.15 -3.86
N GLU A 52 -13.83 7.06 -5.05
CA GLU A 52 -14.44 7.57 -6.30
C GLU A 52 -15.78 6.89 -6.61
N GLN A 53 -15.91 5.61 -6.26
CA GLN A 53 -17.15 4.84 -6.47
C GLN A 53 -18.17 5.01 -5.33
N GLY A 54 -17.91 5.89 -4.35
CA GLY A 54 -18.76 6.05 -3.16
C GLY A 54 -18.79 4.81 -2.27
N ARG A 55 -17.79 3.94 -2.38
CA ARG A 55 -17.65 2.70 -1.59
C ARG A 55 -16.75 2.92 -0.38
N LYS A 56 -17.02 2.19 0.69
CA LYS A 56 -16.20 2.18 1.90
C LYS A 56 -15.06 1.17 1.75
N PHE A 57 -13.90 1.50 2.30
CA PHE A 57 -12.73 0.62 2.39
C PHE A 57 -12.39 0.40 3.87
N GLY A 58 -12.13 -0.84 4.27
CA GLY A 58 -11.83 -1.18 5.67
C GLY A 58 -11.32 -2.62 5.82
N ILE A 59 -10.81 -2.92 7.00
CA ILE A 59 -10.41 -4.28 7.42
C ILE A 59 -11.58 -4.89 8.15
N ALA A 60 -12.00 -6.10 7.76
CA ALA A 60 -13.04 -6.85 8.44
C ALA A 60 -12.41 -7.87 9.40
N GLU A 61 -13.01 -8.08 10.58
CA GLU A 61 -12.71 -9.27 11.37
C GLU A 61 -13.12 -10.54 10.59
N VAL A 62 -12.50 -11.67 10.90
CA VAL A 62 -12.70 -12.96 10.18
C VAL A 62 -14.19 -13.32 10.06
N ASP A 63 -14.96 -13.00 11.09
CA ASP A 63 -16.38 -13.34 11.19
C ASP A 63 -17.28 -12.11 11.01
N GLN A 64 -16.72 -10.96 10.64
CA GLN A 64 -17.49 -9.73 10.46
C GLN A 64 -18.09 -9.69 9.05
N PRO A 65 -19.41 -9.57 8.91
CA PRO A 65 -19.95 -8.93 7.72
C PRO A 65 -19.44 -7.48 7.71
N LEU A 66 -18.76 -7.08 6.63
CA LEU A 66 -18.21 -5.74 6.39
C LEU A 66 -19.29 -4.66 6.63
N ALA A 67 -19.33 -4.11 7.85
CA ALA A 67 -20.40 -3.21 8.27
C ALA A 67 -19.91 -2.25 9.36
N THR A 68 -18.91 -1.40 9.09
CA THR A 68 -18.73 -0.17 9.89
C THR A 68 -18.12 0.95 9.05
N GLU A 69 -18.66 2.14 9.27
CA GLU A 69 -18.40 3.43 8.62
C GLU A 69 -17.30 4.21 9.36
N ILE A 70 -16.31 4.72 8.61
CA ILE A 70 -15.42 5.77 9.12
C ILE A 70 -15.63 7.01 8.25
N LEU A 71 -16.26 8.03 8.82
CA LEU A 71 -16.34 9.39 8.30
C LEU A 71 -15.08 10.14 8.75
N ILE A 72 -14.27 10.58 7.80
CA ILE A 72 -13.21 11.57 8.06
C ILE A 72 -13.73 12.92 7.51
N PRO A 73 -13.75 13.98 8.33
CA PRO A 73 -14.16 15.32 7.90
C PRO A 73 -13.26 15.90 6.80
#